data_AF-A0A9X1WYS4-F1
#
_entry.id   AF-A0A9X1WYS4-F1
#
_cell.length_a   1.000
_cell.length_b   1.000
_cell.length_c   1.000
_cell.angle_alpha   90.00
_cell.angle_beta   90.00
_cell.angle_gamma   90.00
#
_symmetry.space_group_name_H-M   'P 1'
#
loop_
_entity.id
_entity.type
_entity.pdbx_description
1 polymer ?
#
loop_
_entity_poly.entity_id
_entity_poly.type
_entity_poly.pdbx_seq_one_letter_code
_entity_poly.pdbx_strand_id
1 'polypeptide(L)'
;MTIEQSTCSREPLALAMKKISSNVFETEDALFDEKEAYKQYEYIFLIRTLKEIGEVNIYELDERCKVYRIAVKKVHDSFKRIDPFYMQDTTCTSPETDLCRKVFTEVIPAYILQNLETDFWYRNQSDLIPISPNHSVFKAQILNKLCNQLQHAIANDQTYQKAIKSRLEKSQYHNKVAKREIRKIFTTFSKLLVIRIDFAIRREFKIPLKLLKVFHRLFIKKLHAPNDSIPSIVGFIWKLEYGLKKGYHYHFIFFMDGNIYKQDTFYADLLGKLWKKMTKDKGTFHSCNHNKESYKNVAIGLVAHNDHEKIETLDKVVDYITKPEQFILERSEIRQRIFGYSTRKYKKSKAGRPRVSAMSLLETASTNTFVP
;
A
#
# COMPACT_ATOMS: atom_id res chain seq x y z
N MET A 1 -3.13 51.03 -30.48
CA MET A 1 -2.86 49.59 -30.30
C MET A 1 -2.71 49.32 -28.82
N THR A 2 -3.82 49.00 -28.17
CA THR A 2 -3.87 48.71 -26.73
C THR A 2 -3.94 47.19 -26.60
N ILE A 3 -2.90 46.58 -26.04
CA ILE A 3 -2.83 45.13 -25.83
C ILE A 3 -3.59 44.84 -24.54
N GLU A 4 -4.77 44.22 -24.66
CA GLU A 4 -5.54 43.70 -23.54
C GLU A 4 -4.75 42.60 -22.82
N GLN A 5 -4.45 42.85 -21.54
CA GLN A 5 -3.99 41.83 -20.63
C GLN A 5 -5.16 40.92 -20.25
N SER A 6 -5.15 39.70 -20.81
CA SER A 6 -5.97 38.58 -20.37
C SER A 6 -5.68 38.26 -18.90
N THR A 7 -6.57 38.72 -18.02
CA THR A 7 -6.59 38.34 -16.61
C THR A 7 -7.23 36.96 -16.48
N CYS A 8 -6.41 35.93 -16.37
CA CYS A 8 -6.87 34.60 -15.97
C CYS A 8 -7.41 34.67 -14.53
N SER A 9 -8.73 34.85 -14.40
CA SER A 9 -9.42 34.89 -13.11
C SER A 9 -9.27 33.52 -12.42
N ARG A 10 -8.50 33.51 -11.31
CA ARG A 10 -8.38 32.32 -10.46
C ARG A 10 -9.68 32.14 -9.69
N GLU A 11 -10.45 31.11 -10.03
CA GLU A 11 -11.65 30.73 -9.29
C GLU A 11 -11.33 30.54 -7.79
N PRO A 12 -12.07 31.18 -6.86
CA PRO A 12 -11.84 31.03 -5.42
C PRO A 12 -11.93 29.56 -5.01
N LEU A 13 -10.98 29.09 -4.20
CA LEU A 13 -10.91 27.68 -3.78
C LEU A 13 -12.22 27.21 -3.11
N ALA A 14 -12.95 28.10 -2.44
CA ALA A 14 -14.27 27.81 -1.89
C ALA A 14 -15.31 27.45 -2.96
N LEU A 15 -15.30 28.17 -4.09
CA LEU A 15 -16.19 27.92 -5.24
C LEU A 15 -15.81 26.64 -5.98
N ALA A 16 -14.50 26.39 -6.16
CA ALA A 16 -13.99 25.12 -6.68
C ALA A 16 -14.34 23.94 -5.77
N MET A 17 -14.25 24.09 -4.44
CA MET A 17 -14.66 23.07 -3.48
C MET A 17 -16.18 22.82 -3.50
N LYS A 18 -16.99 23.86 -3.79
CA LYS A 18 -18.45 23.74 -3.91
C LYS A 18 -18.84 23.00 -5.20
N LYS A 19 -18.25 23.36 -6.34
CA LYS A 19 -18.44 22.67 -7.65
C LYS A 19 -17.93 21.23 -7.66
N ILE A 20 -16.76 20.97 -7.07
CA ILE A 20 -16.22 19.60 -7.00
C ILE A 20 -17.08 18.76 -6.07
N SER A 21 -17.62 19.35 -5.00
CA SER A 21 -18.57 18.66 -4.13
C SER A 21 -19.87 18.34 -4.88
N SER A 22 -20.48 19.27 -5.61
CA SER A 22 -21.72 19.00 -6.36
C SER A 22 -21.51 17.92 -7.43
N ASN A 23 -20.46 18.04 -8.25
CA ASN A 23 -20.25 17.12 -9.38
C ASN A 23 -19.79 15.71 -8.96
N VAL A 24 -19.18 15.54 -7.78
CA VAL A 24 -18.80 14.20 -7.27
C VAL A 24 -19.97 13.51 -6.57
N PHE A 25 -20.97 14.26 -6.08
CA PHE A 25 -22.19 13.68 -5.50
C PHE A 25 -23.29 13.39 -6.55
N GLU A 26 -23.13 13.86 -7.79
CA GLU A 26 -24.06 13.59 -8.91
C GLU A 26 -23.73 12.32 -9.71
N THR A 27 -22.52 11.76 -9.56
CA THR A 27 -22.20 10.44 -10.11
C THR A 27 -22.49 9.37 -9.06
N GLU A 28 -23.37 8.41 -9.39
CA GLU A 28 -23.52 7.14 -8.67
C GLU A 28 -22.22 6.30 -8.76
N ASP A 29 -21.12 6.82 -8.22
CA ASP A 29 -19.90 6.04 -8.05
C ASP A 29 -20.20 5.00 -6.95
N ALA A 30 -20.23 3.71 -7.32
CA ALA A 30 -20.45 2.63 -6.38
C ALA A 30 -19.44 2.73 -5.22
N LEU A 31 -19.96 2.69 -3.98
CA LEU A 31 -19.12 2.65 -2.79
C LEU A 31 -18.26 1.39 -2.80
N PHE A 32 -17.01 1.53 -2.40
CA PHE A 32 -16.08 0.41 -2.25
C PHE A 32 -16.66 -0.66 -1.32
N ASP A 33 -16.77 -1.90 -1.79
CA ASP A 33 -17.30 -2.99 -0.98
C ASP A 33 -16.20 -3.53 -0.05
N GLU A 34 -16.23 -3.06 1.20
CA GLU A 34 -15.28 -3.54 2.20
C GLU A 34 -15.43 -5.04 2.49
N LYS A 35 -16.64 -5.63 2.39
CA LYS A 35 -16.84 -7.08 2.60
C LYS A 35 -16.14 -7.86 1.51
N GLU A 36 -16.25 -7.39 0.27
CA GLU A 36 -15.51 -7.97 -0.85
C GLU A 36 -13.99 -7.87 -0.64
N ALA A 37 -13.50 -6.72 -0.18
CA ALA A 37 -12.08 -6.54 0.14
C ALA A 37 -11.60 -7.55 1.21
N TYR A 38 -12.41 -7.85 2.23
CA TYR A 38 -12.09 -8.91 3.19
C TYR A 38 -12.01 -10.29 2.53
N LYS A 39 -12.92 -10.64 1.61
CA LYS A 39 -12.85 -11.90 0.88
C LYS A 39 -11.55 -12.02 0.09
N GLN A 40 -11.17 -10.97 -0.65
CA GLN A 40 -9.90 -10.96 -1.39
C GLN A 40 -8.68 -11.10 -0.47
N TYR A 41 -8.72 -10.49 0.71
CA TYR A 41 -7.63 -10.61 1.67
C TYR A 41 -7.40 -12.06 2.11
N GLU A 42 -8.46 -12.85 2.33
CA GLU A 42 -8.32 -14.26 2.71
C GLU A 42 -7.69 -15.10 1.59
N TYR A 43 -8.02 -14.84 0.32
CA TYR A 43 -7.35 -15.46 -0.82
C TYR A 43 -5.87 -15.05 -0.92
N ILE A 44 -5.56 -13.76 -0.76
CA ILE A 44 -4.18 -13.24 -0.72
C ILE A 44 -3.40 -13.92 0.41
N PHE A 45 -4.01 -14.05 1.59
CA PHE A 45 -3.39 -14.70 2.75
C PHE A 45 -3.10 -16.18 2.49
N LEU A 46 -4.03 -16.92 1.86
CA LEU A 46 -3.80 -18.31 1.47
C LEU A 46 -2.62 -18.43 0.50
N ILE A 47 -2.61 -17.66 -0.59
CA ILE A 47 -1.53 -17.69 -1.59
C ILE A 47 -0.18 -17.35 -0.95
N ARG A 48 -0.14 -16.35 -0.07
CA ARG A 48 1.06 -15.99 0.68
C ARG A 48 1.54 -17.15 1.57
N THR A 49 0.61 -17.76 2.32
CA THR A 49 0.95 -18.88 3.21
C THR A 49 1.51 -20.06 2.41
N LEU A 50 0.92 -20.36 1.24
CA LEU A 50 1.39 -21.44 0.36
C LEU A 50 2.79 -21.18 -0.21
N LYS A 51 3.14 -19.91 -0.50
CA LYS A 51 4.50 -19.53 -0.91
C LYS A 51 5.54 -19.77 0.18
N GLU A 52 5.17 -19.63 1.45
CA GLU A 52 6.09 -19.72 2.59
C GLU A 52 6.40 -21.17 3.01
N ILE A 53 5.50 -22.12 2.78
CA ILE A 53 5.57 -23.47 3.36
C ILE A 53 6.22 -24.54 2.45
N GLY A 54 6.45 -24.23 1.17
CA GLY A 54 6.99 -25.19 0.18
C GLY A 54 6.03 -26.35 -0.14
N GLU A 55 6.53 -27.38 -0.83
CA GLU A 55 5.76 -28.57 -1.21
C GLU A 55 5.55 -29.48 0.00
N VAL A 56 4.43 -29.30 0.69
CA VAL A 56 4.03 -30.10 1.85
C VAL A 56 2.53 -30.41 1.80
N ASN A 57 2.15 -31.60 2.24
CA ASN A 57 0.74 -31.95 2.42
C ASN A 57 0.15 -31.15 3.58
N ILE A 58 -1.03 -30.57 3.37
CA ILE A 58 -1.74 -29.81 4.41
C ILE A 58 -2.35 -30.76 5.45
N TYR A 59 -2.76 -31.93 4.99
CA TYR A 59 -3.31 -33.01 5.79
C TYR A 59 -2.50 -34.29 5.57
N GLU A 60 -2.16 -34.99 6.64
CA GLU A 60 -1.40 -36.24 6.60
C GLU A 60 -2.27 -37.39 7.08
N LEU A 61 -2.20 -38.53 6.40
CA LEU A 61 -2.94 -39.73 6.77
C LEU A 61 -2.20 -40.44 7.92
N ASP A 62 -2.90 -40.66 9.03
CA ASP A 62 -2.48 -41.65 10.02
C ASP A 62 -2.93 -43.03 9.55
N GLU A 63 -1.98 -43.83 9.06
CA GLU A 63 -2.26 -45.17 8.53
C GLU A 63 -2.84 -46.14 9.57
N ARG A 64 -2.60 -45.91 10.87
CA ARG A 64 -3.06 -46.79 11.95
C ARG A 64 -4.56 -46.61 12.20
N CYS A 65 -5.01 -45.36 12.19
CA CYS A 65 -6.40 -45.02 12.48
C CYS A 65 -7.22 -44.68 11.23
N LYS A 66 -6.58 -44.58 10.05
CA LYS A 66 -7.16 -44.15 8.78
C LYS A 66 -7.85 -42.78 8.86
N VAL A 67 -7.27 -41.87 9.65
CA VAL A 67 -7.76 -40.50 9.89
C VAL A 67 -6.71 -39.50 9.43
N TYR A 68 -7.15 -38.40 8.83
CA TYR A 68 -6.28 -37.30 8.45
C TYR A 68 -6.06 -36.32 9.61
N ARG A 69 -4.80 -36.05 9.94
CA ARG A 69 -4.39 -34.99 10.85
C ARG A 69 -4.05 -33.71 10.10
N ILE A 70 -4.23 -32.57 10.76
CA ILE A 70 -3.86 -31.26 10.20
C ILE A 70 -2.34 -31.08 10.36
N ALA A 71 -1.60 -31.08 9.27
CA ALA A 71 -0.15 -30.84 9.26
C ALA A 71 0.16 -29.35 9.19
N VAL A 72 -0.57 -28.60 8.35
CA VAL A 72 -0.36 -27.15 8.18
C VAL A 72 -1.57 -26.36 8.66
N LYS A 73 -1.59 -26.05 9.97
CA LYS A 73 -2.71 -25.36 10.62
C LYS A 73 -3.07 -24.01 9.97
N LYS A 74 -2.08 -23.21 9.57
CA LYS A 74 -2.31 -21.90 8.94
C LYS A 74 -3.15 -22.01 7.65
N VAL A 75 -2.88 -23.01 6.82
CA VAL A 75 -3.63 -23.24 5.57
C VAL A 75 -5.01 -23.81 5.88
N HIS A 76 -5.11 -24.76 6.80
CA HIS A 76 -6.39 -25.29 7.28
C HIS A 76 -7.32 -24.17 7.79
N ASP A 77 -6.81 -23.27 8.62
CA ASP A 77 -7.58 -22.16 9.16
C ASP A 77 -7.98 -21.15 8.06
N SER A 78 -7.17 -20.98 7.00
CA SER A 78 -7.55 -20.15 5.84
C SER A 78 -8.74 -20.73 5.09
N PHE A 79 -8.83 -22.05 4.92
CA PHE A 79 -10.01 -22.66 4.28
C PHE A 79 -11.32 -22.46 5.04
N LYS A 80 -11.25 -22.17 6.35
CA LYS A 80 -12.44 -21.82 7.15
C LYS A 80 -12.89 -20.37 6.95
N ARG A 81 -12.01 -19.49 6.48
CA ARG A 81 -12.29 -18.05 6.33
C ARG A 81 -12.56 -17.65 4.89
N ILE A 82 -12.01 -18.38 3.93
CA ILE A 82 -12.29 -18.15 2.51
C ILE A 82 -13.77 -18.42 2.22
N ASP A 83 -14.41 -17.47 1.54
CA ASP A 83 -15.72 -17.68 0.93
C ASP A 83 -15.54 -18.41 -0.41
N PRO A 84 -15.83 -19.71 -0.48
CA PRO A 84 -15.57 -20.51 -1.68
C PRO A 84 -16.50 -20.19 -2.84
N PHE A 85 -17.60 -19.44 -2.59
CA PHE A 85 -18.56 -19.04 -3.60
C PHE A 85 -18.24 -17.67 -4.21
N TYR A 86 -17.16 -17.02 -3.74
CA TYR A 86 -16.70 -15.74 -4.27
C TYR A 86 -15.98 -15.89 -5.62
N MET A 87 -16.76 -16.11 -6.67
CA MET A 87 -16.26 -16.40 -8.02
C MET A 87 -16.20 -15.18 -8.96
N GLN A 88 -16.68 -14.01 -8.54
CA GLN A 88 -16.67 -12.80 -9.35
C GLN A 88 -16.34 -11.57 -8.51
N ASP A 89 -15.57 -10.66 -9.09
CA ASP A 89 -15.26 -9.36 -8.51
C ASP A 89 -16.39 -8.35 -8.79
N THR A 90 -16.80 -7.59 -7.78
CA THR A 90 -17.74 -6.48 -7.86
C THR A 90 -17.00 -5.14 -7.96
N THR A 91 -16.17 -4.80 -6.97
CA THR A 91 -15.51 -3.50 -6.79
C THR A 91 -13.99 -3.60 -6.65
N CYS A 92 -13.46 -4.72 -6.19
CA CYS A 92 -12.02 -4.92 -5.93
C CYS A 92 -11.44 -5.94 -6.91
N THR A 93 -10.11 -5.96 -7.13
CA THR A 93 -9.48 -7.07 -7.87
C THR A 93 -8.08 -7.41 -7.36
N SER A 94 -7.72 -8.69 -7.49
CA SER A 94 -6.43 -9.25 -7.10
C SER A 94 -6.08 -10.47 -7.97
N PRO A 95 -4.87 -10.52 -8.56
CA PRO A 95 -4.34 -11.69 -9.25
C PRO A 95 -4.30 -12.95 -8.37
N GLU A 96 -4.14 -12.80 -7.05
CA GLU A 96 -4.22 -13.91 -6.11
C GLU A 96 -5.62 -14.55 -6.10
N THR A 97 -6.66 -13.72 -6.06
CA THR A 97 -8.06 -14.17 -6.12
C THR A 97 -8.36 -14.83 -7.46
N ASP A 98 -7.93 -14.22 -8.57
CA ASP A 98 -8.15 -14.78 -9.91
C ASP A 98 -7.47 -16.13 -10.10
N LEU A 99 -6.23 -16.26 -9.62
CA LEU A 99 -5.49 -17.51 -9.60
C LEU A 99 -6.22 -18.58 -8.77
N CYS A 100 -6.71 -18.21 -7.59
CA CYS A 100 -7.46 -19.14 -6.74
C CYS A 100 -8.74 -19.63 -7.43
N ARG A 101 -9.55 -18.73 -7.99
CA ARG A 101 -10.79 -19.11 -8.70
C ARG A 101 -10.53 -20.08 -9.85
N LYS A 102 -9.48 -19.82 -10.64
CA LYS A 102 -9.05 -20.69 -11.73
C LYS A 102 -8.76 -22.10 -11.22
N VAL A 103 -7.93 -22.23 -10.19
CA VAL A 103 -7.54 -23.54 -9.63
C VAL A 103 -8.69 -24.22 -8.87
N PHE A 104 -9.52 -23.45 -8.17
CA PHE A 104 -10.70 -24.00 -7.48
C PHE A 104 -11.64 -24.65 -8.48
N THR A 105 -11.92 -23.97 -9.61
CA THR A 105 -12.80 -24.48 -10.67
C THR A 105 -12.24 -25.75 -11.33
N GLU A 106 -10.92 -25.91 -11.37
CA GLU A 106 -10.25 -27.10 -11.92
C GLU A 106 -10.26 -28.29 -10.95
N VAL A 107 -10.08 -28.05 -9.65
CA VAL A 107 -9.86 -29.11 -8.66
C VAL A 107 -11.12 -29.51 -7.91
N ILE A 108 -11.97 -28.55 -7.55
CA ILE A 108 -13.15 -28.79 -6.72
C ILE A 108 -14.32 -29.17 -7.64
N PRO A 109 -15.02 -30.30 -7.39
CA PRO A 109 -16.19 -30.69 -8.16
C PRO A 109 -17.21 -29.56 -8.32
N ALA A 110 -17.74 -29.39 -9.54
CA ALA A 110 -18.65 -28.29 -9.86
C ALA A 110 -19.89 -28.22 -8.94
N TYR A 111 -20.43 -29.38 -8.55
CA TYR A 111 -21.60 -29.43 -7.65
C TYR A 111 -21.29 -28.86 -6.25
N ILE A 112 -20.03 -28.85 -5.81
CA ILE A 112 -19.61 -28.25 -4.54
C ILE A 112 -19.48 -26.72 -4.69
N LEU A 113 -18.99 -26.24 -5.84
CA LEU A 113 -18.81 -24.81 -6.08
C LEU A 113 -20.13 -24.09 -6.43
N GLN A 114 -21.11 -24.81 -6.96
CA GLN A 114 -22.38 -24.24 -7.42
C GLN A 114 -23.52 -24.40 -6.40
N ASN A 115 -23.39 -25.31 -5.44
CA ASN A 115 -24.42 -25.53 -4.41
C ASN A 115 -24.07 -24.79 -3.11
N LEU A 116 -24.82 -23.72 -2.81
CA LEU A 116 -24.67 -22.95 -1.56
C LEU A 116 -25.01 -23.77 -0.30
N GLU A 117 -25.76 -24.86 -0.45
CA GLU A 117 -26.15 -25.76 0.65
C GLU A 117 -25.16 -26.93 0.85
N THR A 118 -24.05 -26.97 0.10
CA THR A 118 -23.05 -28.03 0.30
C THR A 118 -22.47 -28.01 1.72
N ASP A 119 -22.39 -29.19 2.33
CA ASP A 119 -21.76 -29.37 3.64
C ASP A 119 -20.23 -29.57 3.55
N PHE A 120 -19.66 -29.63 2.33
CA PHE A 120 -18.25 -29.92 2.06
C PHE A 120 -17.31 -29.06 2.93
N TRP A 121 -17.58 -27.77 3.04
CA TRP A 121 -16.72 -26.83 3.78
C TRP A 121 -16.75 -27.06 5.29
N TYR A 122 -17.83 -27.62 5.82
CA TYR A 122 -18.04 -27.88 7.25
C TYR A 122 -17.65 -29.30 7.68
N ARG A 123 -17.56 -30.25 6.73
CA ARG A 123 -17.11 -31.63 6.96
C ARG A 123 -15.69 -31.72 7.55
N ASN A 124 -15.43 -32.79 8.30
CA ASN A 124 -14.09 -33.13 8.77
C ASN A 124 -13.17 -33.49 7.58
N GLN A 125 -11.86 -33.26 7.72
CA GLN A 125 -10.88 -33.62 6.68
C GLN A 125 -10.88 -35.13 6.36
N SER A 126 -11.31 -35.97 7.29
CA SER A 126 -11.39 -37.43 7.13
C SER A 126 -12.76 -37.91 6.63
N ASP A 127 -13.67 -37.00 6.27
CA ASP A 127 -14.95 -37.39 5.69
C ASP A 127 -14.80 -37.71 4.21
N LEU A 128 -15.52 -38.74 3.76
CA LEU A 128 -15.61 -39.09 2.35
C LEU A 128 -16.53 -38.12 1.60
N ILE A 129 -16.05 -37.69 0.44
CA ILE A 129 -16.72 -36.78 -0.49
C ILE A 129 -16.92 -37.52 -1.81
N PRO A 130 -18.16 -37.65 -2.30
CA PRO A 130 -18.43 -38.31 -3.58
C PRO A 130 -17.94 -37.42 -4.72
N ILE A 131 -17.03 -37.92 -5.56
CA ILE A 131 -16.57 -37.18 -6.74
C ILE A 131 -17.17 -37.73 -8.04
N SER A 132 -17.71 -38.95 -7.99
CA SER A 132 -18.59 -39.52 -9.01
C SER A 132 -19.53 -40.55 -8.35
N PRO A 133 -20.56 -41.08 -9.04
CA PRO A 133 -21.54 -42.01 -8.44
C PRO A 133 -20.92 -43.22 -7.72
N ASN A 134 -19.78 -43.72 -8.19
CA ASN A 134 -19.12 -44.92 -7.66
C ASN A 134 -17.75 -44.64 -7.06
N HIS A 135 -17.41 -43.37 -6.83
CA HIS A 135 -16.08 -43.00 -6.35
C HIS A 135 -16.14 -41.85 -5.35
N SER A 136 -15.64 -42.10 -4.14
CA SER A 136 -15.48 -41.11 -3.08
C SER A 136 -14.03 -41.03 -2.64
N VAL A 137 -13.60 -39.83 -2.27
CA VAL A 137 -12.26 -39.55 -1.74
C VAL A 137 -12.38 -38.74 -0.46
N PHE A 138 -11.37 -38.78 0.40
CA PHE A 138 -11.38 -37.96 1.60
C PHE A 138 -11.30 -36.47 1.26
N LYS A 139 -11.99 -35.62 2.02
CA LYS A 139 -11.89 -34.15 1.91
C LYS A 139 -10.43 -33.68 1.96
N ALA A 140 -9.61 -34.29 2.81
CA ALA A 140 -8.18 -34.04 2.90
C ALA A 140 -7.44 -34.22 1.56
N GLN A 141 -7.79 -35.27 0.80
CA GLN A 141 -7.16 -35.53 -0.50
C GLN A 141 -7.50 -34.45 -1.52
N ILE A 142 -8.77 -34.00 -1.55
CA ILE A 142 -9.21 -32.91 -2.42
C ILE A 142 -8.45 -31.61 -2.06
N LEU A 143 -8.38 -31.27 -0.78
CA LEU A 143 -7.72 -30.04 -0.33
C LEU A 143 -6.19 -30.08 -0.47
N ASN A 144 -5.55 -31.24 -0.27
CA ASN A 144 -4.13 -31.41 -0.59
C ASN A 144 -3.87 -31.24 -2.09
N LYS A 145 -4.67 -31.87 -2.95
CA LYS A 145 -4.60 -31.68 -4.40
C LYS A 145 -4.78 -30.21 -4.78
N LEU A 146 -5.74 -29.52 -4.17
CA LEU A 146 -5.98 -28.10 -4.38
C LEU A 146 -4.76 -27.26 -4.04
N CYS A 147 -4.15 -27.49 -2.86
CA CYS A 147 -2.94 -26.77 -2.46
C CYS A 147 -1.75 -27.05 -3.38
N ASN A 148 -1.54 -28.29 -3.80
CA ASN A 148 -0.47 -28.64 -4.73
C ASN A 148 -0.67 -27.94 -6.08
N GLN A 149 -1.90 -27.93 -6.61
CA GLN A 149 -2.21 -27.21 -7.84
C GLN A 149 -2.07 -25.69 -7.68
N LEU A 150 -2.45 -25.12 -6.54
CA LEU A 150 -2.22 -23.70 -6.25
C LEU A 150 -0.73 -23.38 -6.20
N GLN A 151 0.11 -24.20 -5.55
CA GLN A 151 1.55 -23.99 -5.51
C GLN A 151 2.18 -24.06 -6.90
N HIS A 152 1.78 -25.06 -7.69
CA HIS A 152 2.21 -25.17 -9.08
C HIS A 152 1.76 -23.95 -9.92
N ALA A 153 0.50 -23.52 -9.77
CA ALA A 153 -0.04 -22.37 -10.49
C ALA A 153 0.60 -21.05 -10.04
N ILE A 154 0.96 -20.90 -8.76
CA ILE A 154 1.71 -19.76 -8.24
C ILE A 154 3.02 -19.62 -9.00
N ALA A 155 3.74 -20.71 -9.30
CA ALA A 155 5.00 -20.67 -10.03
C ALA A 155 4.83 -20.47 -11.55
N ASN A 156 3.76 -21.03 -12.14
CA ASN A 156 3.68 -21.22 -13.59
C ASN A 156 2.60 -20.39 -14.30
N ASP A 157 1.59 -19.86 -13.60
CA ASP A 157 0.53 -19.09 -14.24
C ASP A 157 1.06 -17.76 -14.78
N GLN A 158 1.05 -17.62 -16.11
CA GLN A 158 1.66 -16.47 -16.79
C GLN A 158 0.99 -15.14 -16.43
N THR A 159 -0.33 -15.13 -16.26
CA THR A 159 -1.08 -13.91 -15.95
C THR A 159 -0.75 -13.45 -14.53
N TYR A 160 -0.78 -14.38 -13.58
CA TYR A 160 -0.38 -14.14 -12.20
C TYR A 160 1.08 -13.65 -12.11
N GLN A 161 2.01 -14.36 -12.75
CA GLN A 161 3.44 -14.02 -12.75
C GLN A 161 3.71 -12.63 -13.33
N LYS A 162 3.07 -12.28 -14.46
CA LYS A 162 3.16 -10.93 -15.04
C LYS A 162 2.64 -9.86 -14.07
N ALA A 163 1.53 -10.12 -13.39
CA ALA A 163 0.96 -9.17 -12.43
C ALA A 163 1.86 -8.98 -11.19
N ILE A 164 2.41 -10.05 -10.62
CA ILE A 164 3.36 -9.98 -9.49
C ILE A 164 4.65 -9.26 -9.91
N LYS A 165 5.21 -9.58 -11.07
CA LYS A 165 6.38 -8.90 -11.61
C LYS A 165 6.15 -7.40 -11.77
N SER A 166 5.02 -7.00 -12.37
CA SER A 166 4.66 -5.59 -12.52
C SER A 166 4.53 -4.86 -11.17
N ARG A 167 3.95 -5.53 -10.16
CA ARG A 167 3.86 -4.98 -8.79
C ARG A 167 5.24 -4.78 -8.17
N LEU A 168 6.14 -5.75 -8.31
CA LEU A 168 7.50 -5.68 -7.80
C LEU A 168 8.30 -4.56 -8.47
N GLU A 169 8.24 -4.45 -9.80
CA GLU A 169 8.91 -3.40 -10.57
C GLU A 169 8.43 -2.00 -10.14
N LYS A 170 7.11 -1.82 -9.96
CA LYS A 170 6.55 -0.56 -9.45
C LYS A 170 7.01 -0.25 -8.03
N SER A 171 7.01 -1.25 -7.14
CA SER A 171 7.51 -1.14 -5.77
C SER A 171 8.98 -0.69 -5.74
N GLN A 172 9.84 -1.36 -6.50
CA GLN A 172 11.26 -1.04 -6.63
C GLN A 172 11.48 0.35 -7.22
N TYR A 173 10.70 0.72 -8.24
CA TYR A 173 10.75 2.06 -8.81
C TYR A 173 10.38 3.13 -7.77
N HIS A 174 9.25 2.97 -7.07
CA HIS A 174 8.81 3.89 -6.01
C HIS A 174 9.86 4.03 -4.90
N ASN A 175 10.44 2.92 -4.47
CA ASN A 175 11.52 2.90 -3.48
C ASN A 175 12.72 3.72 -3.95
N LYS A 176 13.22 3.44 -5.16
CA LYS A 176 14.38 4.12 -5.75
C LYS A 176 14.16 5.62 -5.87
N VAL A 177 12.99 6.05 -6.37
CA VAL A 177 12.72 7.48 -6.54
C VAL A 177 12.50 8.20 -5.20
N ALA A 178 11.90 7.53 -4.21
CA ALA A 178 11.75 8.07 -2.85
C ALA A 178 13.11 8.32 -2.20
N LYS A 179 14.00 7.31 -2.17
CA LYS A 179 15.35 7.43 -1.61
C LYS A 179 16.17 8.49 -2.33
N ARG A 180 16.05 8.57 -3.66
CA ARG A 180 16.70 9.63 -4.45
C ARG A 180 16.22 11.03 -4.07
N GLU A 181 14.91 11.23 -3.89
CA GLU A 181 14.37 12.53 -3.49
C GLU A 181 14.84 12.90 -2.07
N ILE A 182 14.84 11.96 -1.13
CA ILE A 182 15.38 12.16 0.23
C ILE A 182 16.83 12.66 0.17
N ARG A 183 17.70 11.95 -0.57
CA ARG A 183 19.11 12.33 -0.74
C ARG A 183 19.25 13.72 -1.35
N LYS A 184 18.45 14.07 -2.36
CA LYS A 184 18.42 15.41 -2.96
C LYS A 184 18.04 16.51 -1.95
N ILE A 185 17.09 16.25 -1.07
CA ILE A 185 16.69 17.22 -0.04
C ILE A 185 17.80 17.37 1.01
N PHE A 186 18.37 16.27 1.51
CA PHE A 186 19.47 16.30 2.50
C PHE A 186 20.78 16.90 1.95
N THR A 187 21.04 16.82 0.64
CA THR A 187 22.19 17.50 0.01
C THR A 187 22.00 19.01 -0.11
N THR A 188 20.76 19.49 -0.05
CA THR A 188 20.42 20.92 -0.13
C THR A 188 20.38 21.54 1.27
N PHE A 189 19.64 20.94 2.20
CA PHE A 189 19.43 21.49 3.54
C PHE A 189 20.44 20.91 4.53
N SER A 190 20.94 21.72 5.47
CA SER A 190 21.91 21.25 6.49
C SER A 190 21.23 20.43 7.60
N LYS A 191 19.96 20.74 7.86
CA LYS A 191 19.10 20.11 8.86
C LYS A 191 17.68 20.10 8.33
N LEU A 192 16.98 18.99 8.51
CA LEU A 192 15.59 18.83 8.13
C LEU A 192 14.75 18.47 9.34
N LEU A 193 13.54 19.02 9.40
CA LEU A 193 12.47 18.50 10.25
C LEU A 193 11.68 17.48 9.45
N VAL A 194 11.78 16.21 9.84
CA VAL A 194 11.13 15.07 9.19
C VAL A 194 9.84 14.71 9.93
N ILE A 195 8.70 14.75 9.24
CA ILE A 195 7.40 14.48 9.83
C ILE A 195 6.72 13.34 9.09
N ARG A 196 6.30 12.29 9.80
CA ARG A 196 5.58 11.16 9.22
C ARG A 196 4.13 11.15 9.71
N ILE A 197 3.18 11.16 8.78
CA ILE A 197 1.75 11.20 9.09
C ILE A 197 1.00 10.24 8.17
N ASP A 198 0.09 9.48 8.77
CA ASP A 198 -0.92 8.71 8.06
C ASP A 198 -2.21 9.52 8.03
N PHE A 199 -2.71 9.88 6.85
CA PHE A 199 -4.00 10.55 6.66
C PHE A 199 -5.05 9.56 6.19
N ALA A 200 -6.21 9.56 6.83
CA ALA A 200 -7.33 8.68 6.47
C ALA A 200 -8.66 9.43 6.57
N ILE A 201 -9.74 8.76 6.19
CA ILE A 201 -11.12 9.19 6.46
C ILE A 201 -11.64 8.34 7.60
N ARG A 202 -12.41 8.93 8.51
CA ARG A 202 -13.03 8.15 9.58
C ARG A 202 -14.06 7.19 8.99
N ARG A 203 -14.09 5.97 9.52
CA ARG A 203 -14.82 4.83 8.93
C ARG A 203 -16.32 5.06 8.81
N GLU A 204 -16.88 5.90 9.68
CA GLU A 204 -18.31 6.23 9.66
C GLU A 204 -18.77 6.95 8.40
N PHE A 205 -17.87 7.63 7.64
CA PHE A 205 -18.27 8.45 6.49
C PHE A 205 -18.30 7.74 5.14
N LYS A 206 -17.88 6.46 5.07
CA LYS A 206 -17.83 5.61 3.85
C LYS A 206 -17.81 6.41 2.54
N ILE A 207 -16.63 6.85 2.10
CA ILE A 207 -16.51 7.67 0.88
C ILE A 207 -15.90 6.87 -0.27
N PRO A 208 -16.26 7.18 -1.54
CA PRO A 208 -15.59 6.62 -2.71
C PRO A 208 -14.10 7.01 -2.77
N LEU A 209 -13.24 6.16 -3.34
CA LEU A 209 -11.81 6.45 -3.49
C LEU A 209 -11.56 7.69 -4.37
N LYS A 210 -12.41 7.91 -5.37
CA LYS A 210 -12.37 9.10 -6.23
C LYS A 210 -12.49 10.39 -5.41
N LEU A 211 -13.41 10.45 -4.44
CA LEU A 211 -13.57 11.59 -3.53
C LEU A 211 -12.36 11.74 -2.58
N LEU A 212 -11.83 10.63 -2.05
CA LEU A 212 -10.60 10.66 -1.25
C LEU A 212 -9.42 11.27 -2.04
N LYS A 213 -9.28 10.91 -3.31
CA LYS A 213 -8.23 11.45 -4.20
C LYS A 213 -8.44 12.92 -4.53
N VAL A 214 -9.69 13.37 -4.62
CA VAL A 214 -10.02 14.80 -4.71
C VAL A 214 -9.52 15.54 -3.47
N PHE A 215 -9.82 15.05 -2.27
CA PHE A 215 -9.32 15.66 -1.03
C PHE A 215 -7.79 15.70 -0.99
N HIS A 216 -7.13 14.62 -1.39
CA HIS A 216 -5.68 14.58 -1.53
C HIS A 216 -5.13 15.63 -2.50
N ARG A 217 -5.74 15.79 -3.69
CA ARG A 217 -5.33 16.84 -4.66
C ARG A 217 -5.48 18.25 -4.08
N LEU A 218 -6.58 18.52 -3.38
CA LEU A 218 -6.82 19.81 -2.71
C LEU A 218 -5.78 20.07 -1.61
N PHE A 219 -5.49 19.05 -0.81
CA PHE A 219 -4.45 19.09 0.22
C PHE A 219 -3.09 19.41 -0.38
N ILE A 220 -2.62 18.67 -1.40
CA ILE A 220 -1.35 18.96 -2.08
C ILE A 220 -1.35 20.39 -2.67
N LYS A 221 -2.43 20.82 -3.33
CA LYS A 221 -2.53 22.19 -3.88
C LYS A 221 -2.34 23.24 -2.77
N LYS A 222 -2.86 23.01 -1.57
CA LYS A 222 -2.68 23.91 -0.43
C LYS A 222 -1.25 23.92 0.11
N LEU A 223 -0.53 22.81 0.07
CA LEU A 223 0.89 22.78 0.42
C LEU A 223 1.77 23.58 -0.57
N HIS A 224 1.27 23.78 -1.80
CA HIS A 224 1.95 24.56 -2.85
C HIS A 224 1.57 26.03 -2.90
N ALA A 225 0.44 26.43 -2.33
CA ALA A 225 0.04 27.82 -2.26
C ALA A 225 0.74 28.53 -1.09
N PRO A 226 1.08 29.83 -1.22
CA PRO A 226 1.29 30.68 -0.06
C PRO A 226 0.08 30.51 0.85
N ASN A 227 0.33 30.17 2.10
CA ASN A 227 -0.72 29.93 3.06
C ASN A 227 -0.23 30.43 4.42
N ASP A 228 -1.15 31.01 5.19
CA ASP A 228 -0.80 31.68 6.44
C ASP A 228 -0.66 30.70 7.62
N SER A 229 -0.98 29.41 7.43
CA SER A 229 -1.18 28.45 8.54
C SER A 229 -0.19 27.29 8.56
N ILE A 230 0.41 26.92 7.43
CA ILE A 230 1.38 25.85 7.26
C ILE A 230 2.63 26.45 6.61
N PRO A 231 3.77 26.45 7.32
CA PRO A 231 4.99 26.99 6.76
C PRO A 231 5.47 26.22 5.53
N SER A 232 6.44 26.80 4.83
CA SER A 232 6.95 26.22 3.58
C SER A 232 7.50 24.81 3.79
N ILE A 233 6.89 23.84 3.10
CA ILE A 233 7.37 22.46 3.02
C ILE A 233 8.44 22.39 1.93
N VAL A 234 9.61 21.87 2.29
CA VAL A 234 10.75 21.75 1.37
C VAL A 234 10.74 20.46 0.57
N GLY A 235 10.01 19.45 1.03
CA GLY A 235 9.67 18.30 0.21
C GLY A 235 8.68 17.38 0.88
N PHE A 236 8.11 16.46 0.10
CA PHE A 236 7.29 15.39 0.64
C PHE A 236 7.33 14.15 -0.25
N ILE A 237 7.02 13.01 0.35
CA ILE A 237 6.73 11.73 -0.31
C ILE A 237 5.37 11.26 0.21
N TRP A 238 4.54 10.68 -0.65
CA TRP A 238 3.29 10.05 -0.25
C TRP A 238 3.02 8.74 -0.97
N LYS A 239 2.29 7.85 -0.30
CA LYS A 239 1.73 6.64 -0.89
C LYS A 239 0.30 6.41 -0.40
N LEU A 240 -0.58 6.02 -1.31
CA LEU A 240 -1.93 5.54 -1.05
C LEU A 240 -1.89 4.01 -0.82
N GLU A 241 -2.49 3.57 0.27
CA GLU A 241 -2.59 2.16 0.65
C GLU A 241 -4.01 1.84 1.10
N TYR A 242 -4.37 0.55 1.01
CA TYR A 242 -5.56 0.00 1.64
C TYR A 242 -5.15 -0.93 2.77
N GLY A 243 -5.68 -0.70 3.97
CA GLY A 243 -5.50 -1.62 5.10
C GLY A 243 -6.84 -2.06 5.67
N LEU A 244 -7.01 -3.35 5.98
CA LEU A 244 -8.27 -3.89 6.49
C LEU A 244 -8.88 -3.12 7.66
N LYS A 245 -8.05 -2.57 8.56
CA LYS A 245 -8.50 -1.77 9.72
C LYS A 245 -8.62 -0.27 9.44
N LYS A 246 -7.83 0.30 8.53
CA LYS A 246 -7.81 1.76 8.24
C LYS A 246 -8.59 2.17 6.98
N GLY A 247 -8.93 1.22 6.10
CA GLY A 247 -9.44 1.48 4.76
C GLY A 247 -8.35 2.12 3.88
N TYR A 248 -8.76 2.87 2.87
CA TYR A 248 -7.85 3.70 2.08
C TYR A 248 -7.27 4.84 2.91
N HIS A 249 -5.95 4.97 2.90
CA HIS A 249 -5.23 6.02 3.61
C HIS A 249 -3.93 6.38 2.91
N TYR A 250 -3.42 7.57 3.18
CA TYR A 250 -2.16 8.07 2.65
C TYR A 250 -1.08 8.07 3.74
N HIS A 251 0.03 7.38 3.49
CA HIS A 251 1.27 7.62 4.21
C HIS A 251 1.96 8.84 3.61
N PHE A 252 2.37 9.78 4.46
CA PHE A 252 3.18 10.92 4.08
C PHE A 252 4.47 10.98 4.89
N ILE A 253 5.55 11.41 4.22
CA ILE A 253 6.79 11.90 4.84
C ILE A 253 6.99 13.33 4.35
N PHE A 254 6.98 14.29 5.26
CA PHE A 254 7.23 15.70 4.99
C PHE A 254 8.64 16.09 5.44
N PHE A 255 9.22 17.03 4.71
CA PHE A 255 10.50 17.65 5.00
C PHE A 255 10.31 19.16 5.10
N MET A 256 10.75 19.75 6.20
CA MET A 256 10.78 21.20 6.41
C MET A 256 12.22 21.63 6.76
N ASP A 257 12.57 22.90 6.55
CA ASP A 257 13.89 23.42 6.92
C ASP A 257 14.08 23.38 8.44
N GLY A 258 14.94 22.47 8.91
CA GLY A 258 15.17 22.22 10.34
C GLY A 258 15.95 23.34 11.04
N ASN A 259 16.49 24.32 10.30
CA ASN A 259 17.08 25.51 10.89
C ASN A 259 16.02 26.51 11.34
N ILE A 260 14.88 26.54 10.64
CA ILE A 260 13.75 27.44 10.90
C ILE A 260 12.73 26.74 11.81
N TYR A 261 12.41 25.48 11.51
CA TYR A 261 11.32 24.74 12.13
C TYR A 261 11.84 23.60 12.99
N LYS A 262 11.50 23.58 14.29
CA LYS A 262 12.04 22.60 15.26
C LYS A 262 11.02 21.73 15.98
N GLN A 263 9.75 22.15 16.02
CA GLN A 263 8.68 21.48 16.77
C GLN A 263 7.87 20.55 15.86
N ASP A 264 8.33 19.31 15.67
CA ASP A 264 7.72 18.37 14.73
C ASP A 264 6.28 17.95 15.08
N THR A 265 5.96 17.77 16.36
CA THR A 265 4.58 17.47 16.81
C THR A 265 3.62 18.61 16.46
N PHE A 266 4.02 19.86 16.73
CA PHE A 266 3.25 21.05 16.38
C PHE A 266 2.96 21.15 14.88
N TYR A 267 3.96 20.94 14.02
CA TYR A 267 3.75 20.96 12.58
C TYR A 267 2.96 19.76 12.07
N ALA A 268 3.08 18.60 12.73
CA ALA A 268 2.24 17.46 12.44
C ALA A 268 0.76 17.76 12.71
N ASP A 269 0.45 18.44 13.82
CA ASP A 269 -0.90 18.85 14.15
C ASP A 269 -1.47 19.89 13.18
N LEU A 270 -0.65 20.84 12.71
CA LEU A 270 -1.05 21.80 11.68
C LEU A 270 -1.41 21.09 10.37
N LEU A 271 -0.59 20.12 9.94
CA LEU A 271 -0.87 19.30 8.76
C LEU A 271 -2.14 18.45 8.96
N GLY A 272 -2.33 17.89 10.15
CA GLY A 272 -3.54 17.19 10.56
C GLY A 272 -4.80 18.05 10.49
N LYS A 273 -4.74 19.26 11.01
CA LYS A 273 -5.82 20.26 10.95
C LYS A 273 -6.14 20.65 9.51
N LEU A 274 -5.12 20.84 8.66
CA LEU A 274 -5.36 21.10 7.23
C LEU A 274 -6.02 19.90 6.55
N TRP A 275 -5.60 18.67 6.81
CA TRP A 275 -6.25 17.48 6.27
C TRP A 275 -7.73 17.42 6.66
N LYS A 276 -8.05 17.63 7.95
CA LYS A 276 -9.44 17.72 8.44
C LYS A 276 -10.22 18.81 7.69
N LYS A 277 -9.66 20.01 7.56
CA LYS A 277 -10.29 21.11 6.80
C LYS A 277 -10.55 20.75 5.33
N MET A 278 -9.59 20.13 4.64
CA MET A 278 -9.74 19.73 3.23
C MET A 278 -10.77 18.62 3.03
N THR A 279 -10.94 17.77 4.03
CA THR A 279 -11.89 16.65 4.04
C THR A 279 -13.23 17.00 4.68
N LYS A 280 -13.52 18.30 4.91
CA LYS A 280 -14.75 18.77 5.57
C LYS A 280 -14.99 18.06 6.91
N ASP A 281 -13.93 17.99 7.71
CA ASP A 281 -13.87 17.32 9.01
C ASP A 281 -14.21 15.83 9.01
N LYS A 282 -14.21 15.14 7.85
CA LYS A 282 -14.34 13.68 7.76
C LYS A 282 -13.01 12.95 7.94
N GLY A 283 -11.90 13.67 7.77
CA GLY A 283 -10.56 13.15 7.89
C GLY A 283 -10.14 12.84 9.32
N THR A 284 -9.18 11.92 9.44
CA THR A 284 -8.40 11.67 10.65
C THR A 284 -6.92 11.55 10.27
N PHE A 285 -6.04 11.67 11.25
CA PHE A 285 -4.61 11.52 11.05
C PHE A 285 -3.96 10.81 12.22
N HIS A 286 -2.87 10.11 11.94
CA HIS A 286 -1.99 9.53 12.96
C HIS A 286 -0.56 9.98 12.68
N SER A 287 0.02 10.71 13.63
CA SER A 287 1.39 11.22 13.51
C SER A 287 2.35 10.32 14.29
N CYS A 288 3.34 9.76 13.59
CA CYS A 288 4.40 8.98 14.24
C CYS A 288 5.24 9.85 15.19
N ASN A 289 5.31 11.16 14.94
CA ASN A 289 6.08 12.12 15.75
C ASN A 289 5.51 12.32 17.15
N HIS A 290 4.25 11.97 17.40
CA HIS A 290 3.65 12.00 18.74
C HIS A 290 4.03 10.77 19.59
N ASN A 291 4.45 9.67 18.95
CA ASN A 291 4.75 8.40 19.61
C ASN A 291 6.22 7.99 19.37
N LYS A 292 7.17 8.94 19.43
CA LYS A 292 8.60 8.68 19.15
C LYS A 292 9.17 7.53 19.98
N GLU A 293 8.76 7.44 21.24
CA GLU A 293 9.21 6.43 22.21
C GLU A 293 8.83 5.00 21.80
N SER A 294 7.81 4.83 20.95
CA SER A 294 7.38 3.52 20.45
C SER A 294 8.22 3.00 19.28
N TYR A 295 9.13 3.82 18.73
CA TYR A 295 9.99 3.44 17.61
C TYR A 295 11.43 3.23 18.08
N LYS A 296 11.95 2.01 17.92
CA LYS A 296 13.35 1.68 18.27
C LYS A 296 14.37 2.60 17.60
N ASN A 297 14.11 3.04 16.37
CA ASN A 297 14.97 3.94 15.61
C ASN A 297 14.12 5.12 15.07
N VAL A 298 14.37 6.34 15.55
CA VAL A 298 13.54 7.52 15.27
C VAL A 298 14.13 8.32 14.11
N ALA A 299 13.73 7.99 12.87
CA ALA A 299 14.06 8.76 11.66
C ALA A 299 13.17 10.02 11.45
N ILE A 300 12.57 10.52 12.53
CA ILE A 300 11.59 11.60 12.53
C ILE A 300 12.01 12.68 13.53
N GLY A 301 11.56 13.92 13.33
CA GLY A 301 12.04 15.08 14.05
C GLY A 301 13.26 15.71 13.37
N LEU A 302 14.15 16.32 14.15
CA LEU A 302 15.33 17.00 13.60
C LEU A 302 16.41 15.99 13.18
N VAL A 303 16.74 16.01 11.88
CA VAL A 303 17.76 15.16 11.27
C VAL A 303 18.79 16.05 10.58
N ALA A 304 20.05 15.96 11.00
CA ALA A 304 21.16 16.66 10.36
C ALA A 304 21.60 15.89 9.10
N HIS A 305 22.13 16.60 8.10
CA HIS A 305 22.57 15.96 6.84
C HIS A 305 23.74 14.97 7.00
N ASN A 306 24.48 15.05 8.09
CA ASN A 306 25.59 14.15 8.45
C ASN A 306 25.17 13.08 9.48
N ASP A 307 23.90 13.02 9.87
CA ASP A 307 23.34 11.98 10.73
C ASP A 307 22.98 10.75 9.87
N HIS A 308 24.03 10.02 9.47
CA HIS A 308 23.91 8.89 8.55
C HIS A 308 23.02 7.77 9.09
N GLU A 309 23.01 7.56 10.41
CA GLU A 309 22.17 6.54 11.06
C GLU A 309 20.68 6.87 10.94
N LYS A 310 20.28 8.11 11.20
CA LYS A 310 18.88 8.53 11.00
C LYS A 310 18.47 8.52 9.54
N ILE A 311 19.38 8.88 8.63
CA ILE A 311 19.11 8.83 7.19
C ILE A 311 18.92 7.38 6.72
N GLU A 312 19.75 6.44 7.18
CA GLU A 312 19.59 5.01 6.87
C GLU A 312 18.27 4.47 7.47
N THR A 313 17.93 4.90 8.68
CA THR A 313 16.64 4.55 9.29
C THR A 313 15.47 5.11 8.46
N LEU A 314 15.61 6.30 7.87
CA LEU A 314 14.61 6.85 6.96
C LEU A 314 14.50 6.02 5.67
N ASP A 315 15.61 5.52 5.14
CA ASP A 315 15.61 4.58 4.01
C ASP A 315 14.84 3.29 4.36
N LYS A 316 14.96 2.77 5.59
CA LYS A 316 14.16 1.62 6.08
C LYS A 316 12.66 1.97 6.19
N VAL A 317 12.32 3.20 6.57
CA VAL A 317 10.92 3.68 6.53
C VAL A 317 10.41 3.69 5.10
N VAL A 318 11.21 4.13 4.13
CA VAL A 318 10.87 4.07 2.70
C VAL A 318 10.68 2.63 2.24
N ASP A 319 11.56 1.71 2.64
CA ASP A 319 11.42 0.28 2.34
C ASP A 319 10.08 -0.25 2.83
N TYR A 320 9.70 0.08 4.06
CA TYR A 320 8.41 -0.29 4.62
C TYR A 320 7.24 0.29 3.82
N ILE A 321 7.20 1.62 3.60
CA ILE A 321 6.07 2.23 2.90
C ILE A 321 6.06 1.89 1.42
N THR A 322 7.11 1.34 0.81
CA THR A 322 7.08 0.99 -0.62
C THR A 322 6.82 -0.49 -0.88
N LYS A 323 6.58 -1.30 0.16
CA LYS A 323 6.37 -2.74 0.04
C LYS A 323 5.29 -3.12 -1.00
N PRO A 324 5.49 -4.23 -1.73
CA PRO A 324 4.62 -4.67 -2.81
C PRO A 324 3.30 -5.32 -2.33
N GLU A 325 3.20 -5.70 -1.06
CA GLU A 325 2.14 -6.55 -0.49
C GLU A 325 0.86 -5.80 -0.06
N GLN A 326 0.69 -4.53 -0.43
CA GLN A 326 -0.29 -3.63 0.19
C GLN A 326 -1.37 -3.10 -0.76
N PHE A 327 -1.98 -3.96 -1.59
CA PHE A 327 -2.90 -3.48 -2.63
C PHE A 327 -4.15 -4.35 -2.78
N ILE A 328 -5.22 -3.94 -2.09
CA ILE A 328 -6.56 -4.12 -2.62
C ILE A 328 -6.82 -2.93 -3.54
N LEU A 329 -6.99 -3.22 -4.82
CA LEU A 329 -7.22 -2.20 -5.85
C LEU A 329 -8.70 -2.17 -6.18
N GLU A 330 -9.31 -0.99 -6.03
CA GLU A 330 -10.62 -0.73 -6.60
C GLU A 330 -10.52 -0.79 -8.13
N ARG A 331 -11.39 -1.58 -8.77
CA ARG A 331 -11.36 -1.86 -10.22
C ARG A 331 -11.43 -0.59 -11.06
N SER A 332 -12.22 0.38 -10.62
CA SER A 332 -12.42 1.69 -11.24
C SER A 332 -11.13 2.54 -11.26
N GLU A 333 -10.18 2.28 -10.36
CA GLU A 333 -9.04 3.16 -10.09
C GLU A 333 -7.66 2.48 -10.31
N ILE A 334 -7.61 1.31 -10.97
CA ILE A 334 -6.39 0.52 -11.20
C ILE A 334 -5.23 1.32 -11.85
N ARG A 335 -5.55 2.26 -12.76
CA ARG A 335 -4.54 3.02 -13.53
C ARG A 335 -4.02 4.26 -12.81
N GLN A 336 -4.46 4.49 -11.58
CA GLN A 336 -4.28 5.78 -10.94
C GLN A 336 -3.00 5.84 -10.12
N ARG A 337 -2.51 7.06 -9.93
CA ARG A 337 -1.26 7.29 -9.21
C ARG A 337 -1.45 6.99 -7.72
N ILE A 338 -0.77 5.96 -7.24
CA ILE A 338 -0.76 5.54 -5.82
C ILE A 338 0.47 6.05 -5.05
N PHE A 339 1.45 6.64 -5.72
CA PHE A 339 2.69 7.11 -5.10
C PHE A 339 3.11 8.46 -5.71
N GLY A 340 3.58 9.38 -4.89
CA GLY A 340 4.10 10.64 -5.39
C GLY A 340 5.09 11.31 -4.44
N TYR A 341 5.75 12.34 -4.97
CA TYR A 341 6.72 13.13 -4.23
C TYR A 341 6.78 14.54 -4.81
N SER A 342 7.28 15.49 -4.03
CA SER A 342 7.47 16.88 -4.46
C SER A 342 8.59 16.99 -5.48
N THR A 343 8.37 17.71 -6.58
CA THR A 343 9.37 17.94 -7.63
C THR A 343 10.05 19.31 -7.54
N ARG A 344 9.92 20.00 -6.41
CA ARG A 344 10.49 21.35 -6.23
C ARG A 344 12.01 21.31 -6.43
N LYS A 345 12.50 22.30 -7.16
CA LYS A 345 13.93 22.54 -7.36
C LYS A 345 14.36 23.62 -6.37
N TYR A 346 15.25 23.26 -5.46
CA TYR A 346 15.88 24.22 -4.54
C TYR A 346 17.29 24.51 -5.04
N LYS A 347 17.67 25.80 -5.08
CA LYS A 347 19.05 26.19 -5.34
C LYS A 347 19.87 25.93 -4.07
N LYS A 348 21.01 25.24 -4.22
CA LYS A 348 21.95 25.05 -3.11
C LYS A 348 22.48 26.41 -2.68
N SER A 349 22.50 26.68 -1.38
CA SER A 349 23.18 27.87 -0.86
C SER A 349 24.69 27.78 -1.16
N LYS A 350 25.28 28.90 -1.59
CA LYS A 350 26.74 29.03 -1.75
C LYS A 350 27.46 29.34 -0.42
N ALA A 351 26.71 29.55 0.66
CA ALA A 351 27.26 29.88 1.96
C ALA A 351 27.81 28.64 2.68
N GLY A 352 28.95 28.79 3.35
CA GLY A 352 29.61 27.75 4.14
C GLY A 352 30.57 26.85 3.36
N ARG A 353 31.29 25.98 4.08
CA ARG A 353 32.26 25.03 3.50
C ARG A 353 31.56 24.06 2.53
N PRO A 354 32.13 23.77 1.35
CA PRO A 354 31.61 22.76 0.44
C PRO A 354 31.45 21.42 1.17
N ARG A 355 30.24 20.85 1.11
CA ARG A 355 29.99 19.51 1.64
C ARG A 355 30.71 18.50 0.78
N VAL A 356 31.63 17.73 1.37
CA VAL A 356 32.24 16.58 0.71
C VAL A 356 31.17 15.50 0.63
N SER A 357 30.75 15.15 -0.58
CA SER A 357 29.87 14.01 -0.79
C SER A 357 30.68 12.75 -0.50
N ALA A 358 30.24 11.87 0.40
CA ALA A 358 30.87 10.55 0.55
C ALA A 358 30.91 9.78 -0.78
N MET A 359 30.01 10.12 -1.73
CA MET A 359 29.98 9.59 -3.08
C MET A 359 31.09 10.17 -3.99
N SER A 360 31.54 11.41 -3.76
CA SER A 360 32.67 11.97 -4.53
C SER A 360 34.02 11.39 -4.09
N LEU A 361 34.13 10.89 -2.86
CA LEU A 361 35.33 10.22 -2.37
C LEU A 361 35.49 8.80 -2.95
N LEU A 362 34.37 8.12 -3.24
CA LEU A 362 34.36 6.79 -3.85
C LEU A 362 34.70 6.85 -5.36
N GLU A 363 34.26 7.88 -6.09
CA GLU A 363 34.64 8.09 -7.49
C GLU A 363 36.14 8.42 -7.63
N THR A 364 36.71 9.23 -6.72
CA THR A 364 38.15 9.54 -6.74
C THR A 364 39.06 8.38 -6.33
N ALA A 365 38.55 7.44 -5.51
CA ALA A 365 39.31 6.25 -5.13
C ALA A 365 39.35 5.18 -6.23
N SER A 366 38.39 5.21 -7.16
CA SER A 366 38.27 4.22 -8.25
C SER A 366 39.12 4.58 -9.47
N THR A 367 39.56 5.84 -9.61
CA THR A 367 40.34 6.32 -10.75
C THR A 367 41.87 6.28 -10.54
N ASN A 368 42.34 5.92 -9.34
CA ASN A 368 43.78 5.94 -9.01
C ASN A 368 44.45 4.56 -8.96
N THR A 369 43.80 3.51 -9.46
CA THR A 369 44.39 2.17 -9.53
C THR A 369 44.26 1.59 -10.93
N PHE A 370 44.89 2.20 -11.94
CA PHE A 370 45.26 1.53 -13.20
C PHE A 370 46.18 2.43 -14.03
N VAL A 371 47.49 2.39 -13.78
CA VAL A 371 48.55 2.56 -14.80
C VAL A 371 49.81 1.84 -14.28
N PRO A 372 50.36 0.84 -14.99
CA PRO A 372 51.80 0.58 -14.98
C PRO A 372 52.55 1.62 -15.80
#